data_AF-A0A0J9FU22-F1
#
_entry.id   AF-A0A0J9FU22-F1
#
_cell.length_a   1.000
_cell.length_b   1.000
_cell.length_c   1.000
_cell.angle_alpha   90.00
_cell.angle_beta   90.00
_cell.angle_gamma   90.00
#
_symmetry.space_group_name_H-M   'P 1'
#
loop_
_entity.id
_entity.type
_entity.pdbx_description
1 polymer ?
#
loop_
_entity_poly.entity_id
_entity_poly.type
_entity_poly.pdbx_seq_one_letter_code
_entity_poly.pdbx_strand_id
1 'polypeptide(L)'
;MVILGSGAEREVDNIFLTRYACYLVAQNGDSRKQEIAFAQNYFAIQTRRAELVEQRLIEYERVQARTKLAETEKLLSGVLYERGVDNQGFAIIRSKGDKALFHMDTKMLKRKLDVPDSRPLADFLPTISIKAKDFAAEMTSVNVQQKDLYGQTAIENEHVDNNVAVRDMLVGRGIFPEQIPANEDIAAGVFL
;
A
#
# COMPACT_ATOMS: atom_id res chain seq x y z
N MET A 1 -38.20 -9.51 38.69
CA MET A 1 -38.04 -10.10 40.04
C MET A 1 -36.82 -11.01 40.03
N VAL A 2 -35.95 -10.91 41.04
CA VAL A 2 -34.89 -11.91 41.28
C VAL A 2 -35.01 -12.39 42.73
N ILE A 3 -34.87 -13.69 42.95
CA ILE A 3 -34.96 -14.30 44.28
C ILE A 3 -33.62 -14.09 45.00
N LEU A 4 -33.65 -13.42 46.14
CA LEU A 4 -32.48 -13.24 47.00
C LEU A 4 -32.25 -14.51 47.84
N GLY A 5 -31.02 -14.71 48.34
CA GLY A 5 -30.68 -15.86 49.21
C GLY A 5 -31.49 -15.94 50.52
N SER A 6 -32.26 -14.89 50.84
CA SER A 6 -33.21 -14.83 51.97
C SER A 6 -34.65 -15.19 51.61
N GLY A 7 -34.96 -15.53 50.36
CA GLY A 7 -36.32 -15.80 49.88
C GLY A 7 -37.17 -14.56 49.57
N ALA A 8 -36.61 -13.35 49.72
CA ALA A 8 -37.26 -12.10 49.32
C ALA A 8 -37.08 -11.81 47.82
N GLU A 9 -38.12 -11.28 47.17
CA GLU A 9 -38.07 -10.88 45.76
C GLU A 9 -37.70 -9.39 45.64
N ARG A 10 -36.73 -9.08 44.77
CA ARG A 10 -36.39 -7.70 44.41
C ARG A 10 -36.93 -7.37 43.02
N GLU A 11 -37.67 -6.27 42.91
CA GLU A 11 -38.09 -5.69 41.64
C GLU A 11 -36.86 -5.07 40.93
N VAL A 12 -36.72 -5.36 39.63
CA VAL A 12 -35.60 -4.89 38.82
C VAL A 12 -36.19 -4.11 37.67
N ASP A 13 -35.77 -2.85 37.55
CA ASP A 13 -36.23 -1.97 36.48
C ASP A 13 -35.75 -2.47 35.12
N ASN A 14 -36.67 -2.51 34.15
CA ASN A 14 -36.32 -2.74 32.77
C ASN A 14 -35.79 -1.43 32.17
N ILE A 15 -34.54 -1.46 31.71
CA ILE A 15 -33.89 -0.29 31.12
C ILE A 15 -33.72 -0.54 29.62
N PHE A 16 -34.23 0.38 28.81
CA PHE A 16 -33.96 0.40 27.38
C PHE A 16 -32.59 1.04 27.14
N LEU A 17 -31.70 0.28 26.51
CA LEU A 17 -30.37 0.73 26.17
C LEU A 17 -30.25 0.93 24.66
N THR A 18 -29.43 1.89 24.26
CA THR A 18 -29.01 2.00 22.85
C THR A 18 -28.17 0.78 22.47
N ARG A 19 -28.12 0.46 21.18
CA ARG A 19 -27.29 -0.67 20.69
C ARG A 19 -25.83 -0.55 21.14
N TYR A 20 -25.28 0.66 21.14
CA TYR A 20 -23.92 0.91 21.61
C TYR A 20 -23.76 0.67 23.12
N ALA A 21 -24.71 1.12 23.93
CA ALA A 21 -24.71 0.84 25.37
C ALA A 21 -24.84 -0.68 25.65
N CYS A 22 -25.67 -1.41 24.90
CA CYS A 22 -25.74 -2.87 24.97
C CYS A 22 -24.39 -3.52 24.65
N TYR A 23 -23.66 -3.04 23.64
CA TYR A 23 -22.34 -3.55 23.30
C TYR A 23 -21.33 -3.34 24.43
N LEU A 24 -21.29 -2.14 25.03
CA LEU A 24 -20.41 -1.86 26.16
C LEU A 24 -20.74 -2.74 27.37
N VAL A 25 -22.01 -2.93 27.69
CA VAL A 25 -22.43 -3.84 28.78
C VAL A 25 -21.99 -5.28 28.49
N ALA A 26 -22.18 -5.75 27.25
CA ALA A 26 -21.76 -7.09 26.85
C ALA A 26 -20.23 -7.27 26.85
N GLN A 27 -19.47 -6.26 26.44
CA GLN A 27 -18.00 -6.31 26.43
C GLN A 27 -17.40 -6.29 27.84
N ASN A 28 -17.99 -5.54 28.77
CA ASN A 28 -17.47 -5.37 30.14
C ASN A 28 -18.15 -6.28 31.19
N GLY A 29 -19.08 -7.12 30.77
CA GLY A 29 -19.80 -8.02 31.68
C GLY A 29 -18.93 -9.17 32.22
N ASP A 30 -19.44 -9.83 33.26
CA ASP A 30 -18.82 -11.05 33.82
C ASP A 30 -18.87 -12.21 32.83
N SER A 31 -17.70 -12.66 32.35
CA SER A 31 -17.55 -13.73 31.37
C SER A 31 -18.00 -15.11 31.87
N ARG A 32 -18.27 -15.27 33.17
CA ARG A 32 -18.89 -16.50 33.70
C ARG A 32 -20.35 -16.66 33.27
N LYS A 33 -21.01 -15.58 32.80
CA LYS A 33 -22.35 -15.64 32.23
C LYS A 33 -22.25 -16.02 30.75
N GLN A 34 -22.97 -17.06 30.35
CA GLN A 34 -22.87 -17.62 29.01
C GLN A 34 -23.21 -16.61 27.91
N GLU A 35 -24.19 -15.76 28.13
CA GLU A 35 -24.63 -14.72 27.19
C GLU A 35 -23.54 -13.66 26.98
N ILE A 36 -22.86 -13.28 28.06
CA ILE A 36 -21.75 -12.33 28.03
C ILE A 36 -20.55 -12.96 27.33
N ALA A 37 -20.19 -14.20 27.66
CA ALA A 37 -19.09 -14.92 27.01
C ALA A 37 -19.33 -15.06 25.49
N PHE A 38 -20.55 -15.41 25.08
CA PHE A 38 -20.93 -15.50 23.68
C PHE A 38 -20.79 -14.15 22.97
N ALA A 39 -21.29 -13.07 23.58
CA ALA A 39 -21.18 -11.74 23.00
C ALA A 39 -19.72 -11.25 22.90
N GLN A 40 -18.89 -11.48 23.92
CA GLN A 40 -17.46 -11.17 23.89
C GLN A 40 -16.74 -11.92 22.77
N ASN A 41 -17.02 -13.23 22.61
CA ASN A 41 -16.47 -14.03 21.52
C ASN A 41 -16.91 -13.49 20.14
N TYR A 42 -18.19 -13.17 19.99
CA TYR A 42 -18.71 -12.53 18.77
C TYR A 42 -17.93 -11.26 18.43
N PHE A 43 -17.72 -10.35 19.39
CA PHE A 43 -16.96 -9.13 19.13
C PHE A 43 -15.50 -9.40 18.79
N ALA A 44 -14.83 -10.35 19.47
CA ALA A 44 -13.46 -10.74 19.13
C ALA A 44 -13.35 -11.21 17.67
N ILE A 45 -14.30 -12.05 17.22
CA ILE A 45 -14.37 -12.52 15.83
C ILE A 45 -14.66 -11.38 14.86
N GLN A 46 -15.64 -10.52 15.17
CA GLN A 46 -15.99 -9.40 14.27
C GLN A 46 -14.85 -8.39 14.14
N THR A 47 -14.18 -8.05 15.24
CA THR A 47 -13.01 -7.18 15.23
C THR A 47 -11.91 -7.80 14.37
N ARG A 48 -11.59 -9.08 14.58
CA ARG A 48 -10.58 -9.76 13.76
C ARG A 48 -10.94 -9.79 12.28
N ARG A 49 -12.21 -10.00 11.94
CA ARG A 49 -12.69 -9.97 10.56
C ARG A 49 -12.54 -8.57 9.95
N ALA A 50 -12.87 -7.53 10.69
CA ALA A 50 -12.74 -6.15 10.24
C ALA A 50 -11.27 -5.79 9.99
N GLU A 51 -10.35 -6.13 10.90
CA GLU A 51 -8.90 -5.95 10.73
C GLU A 51 -8.38 -6.63 9.46
N LEU A 52 -8.79 -7.89 9.22
CA LEU A 52 -8.39 -8.63 8.02
C LEU A 52 -8.93 -8.00 6.73
N VAL A 53 -10.16 -7.47 6.74
CA VAL A 53 -10.73 -6.75 5.59
C VAL A 53 -9.97 -5.45 5.34
N GLU A 54 -9.65 -4.69 6.38
CA GLU A 54 -8.86 -3.47 6.26
C GLU A 54 -7.47 -3.74 5.68
N GLN A 55 -6.78 -4.77 6.19
CA GLN A 55 -5.50 -5.22 5.64
C GLN A 55 -5.64 -5.59 4.15
N ARG A 56 -6.66 -6.35 3.78
CA ARG A 56 -6.91 -6.73 2.38
C ARG A 56 -7.22 -5.56 1.46
N LEU A 57 -7.87 -4.51 1.96
CA LEU A 57 -8.13 -3.30 1.17
C LEU A 57 -6.83 -2.56 0.84
N ILE A 58 -5.91 -2.45 1.81
CA ILE A 58 -4.59 -1.83 1.62
C ILE A 58 -3.77 -2.63 0.60
N GLU A 59 -3.75 -3.96 0.73
CA GLU A 59 -3.05 -4.85 -0.20
C GLU A 59 -3.67 -4.78 -1.61
N TYR A 60 -5.00 -4.74 -1.71
CA TYR A 60 -5.69 -4.58 -2.98
C TYR A 60 -5.32 -3.27 -3.69
N GLU A 61 -5.26 -2.16 -2.96
CA GLU A 61 -4.82 -0.89 -3.53
C GLU A 61 -3.37 -0.98 -4.06
N ARG A 62 -2.48 -1.68 -3.34
CA ARG A 62 -1.11 -1.91 -3.79
C ARG A 62 -1.07 -2.71 -5.09
N VAL A 63 -1.87 -3.77 -5.21
CA VAL A 63 -2.00 -4.57 -6.43
C VAL A 63 -2.48 -3.73 -7.61
N GLN A 64 -3.47 -2.86 -7.39
CA GLN A 64 -3.98 -1.96 -8.44
C GLN A 64 -2.90 -0.97 -8.88
N ALA A 65 -2.21 -0.33 -7.94
CA ALA A 65 -1.11 0.59 -8.24
C ALA A 65 0.02 -0.12 -9.01
N ARG A 66 0.35 -1.36 -8.64
CA ARG A 66 1.39 -2.16 -9.30
C ARG A 66 1.01 -2.54 -10.73
N THR A 67 -0.25 -2.91 -10.94
CA THR A 67 -0.80 -3.21 -12.28
C THR A 67 -0.72 -1.96 -13.15
N LYS A 68 -1.16 -0.81 -12.62
CA LYS A 68 -1.10 0.46 -13.33
C LYS A 68 0.32 0.86 -13.72
N LEU A 69 1.27 0.77 -12.79
CA LEU A 69 2.68 1.02 -13.10
C LEU A 69 3.20 0.11 -14.22
N ALA A 70 2.81 -1.17 -14.25
CA ALA A 70 3.21 -2.09 -15.31
C ALA A 70 2.69 -1.65 -16.69
N GLU A 71 1.45 -1.19 -16.75
CA GLU A 71 0.83 -0.65 -17.97
C GLU A 71 1.53 0.64 -18.42
N THR A 72 1.80 1.55 -17.50
CA THR A 72 2.52 2.80 -17.78
C THR A 72 3.95 2.54 -18.26
N GLU A 73 4.69 1.63 -17.61
CA GLU A 73 6.04 1.25 -18.05
C GLU A 73 6.01 0.58 -19.43
N LYS A 74 4.99 -0.21 -19.75
CA LYS A 74 4.81 -0.82 -21.07
C LYS A 74 4.58 0.24 -22.15
N LEU A 75 3.70 1.21 -21.88
CA LEU A 75 3.46 2.33 -22.79
C LEU A 75 4.72 3.17 -22.98
N LEU A 76 5.37 3.56 -21.87
CA LEU A 76 6.61 4.32 -21.90
C LEU A 76 7.67 3.60 -22.73
N SER A 77 7.89 2.30 -22.50
CA SER A 77 8.84 1.52 -23.29
C SER A 77 8.54 1.55 -24.79
N GLY A 78 7.26 1.51 -25.19
CA GLY A 78 6.86 1.63 -26.59
C GLY A 78 7.20 3.01 -27.16
N VAL A 79 6.84 4.08 -26.45
CA VAL A 79 7.19 5.46 -26.83
C VAL A 79 8.70 5.61 -26.98
N LEU A 80 9.49 5.14 -26.03
CA LEU A 80 10.95 5.30 -26.07
C LEU A 80 11.59 4.49 -27.20
N TYR A 81 11.04 3.33 -27.52
CA TYR A 81 11.49 2.51 -28.65
C TYR A 81 11.35 3.23 -29.98
N GLU A 82 10.20 3.86 -30.22
CA GLU A 82 9.98 4.70 -31.42
C GLU A 82 10.93 5.89 -31.50
N ARG A 83 11.50 6.31 -30.35
CA ARG A 83 12.49 7.39 -30.24
C ARG A 83 13.96 6.92 -30.24
N GLY A 84 14.20 5.65 -30.57
CA GLY A 84 15.55 5.10 -30.73
C GLY A 84 16.19 4.59 -29.43
N VAL A 85 15.39 4.25 -28.42
CA VAL A 85 15.86 3.62 -27.17
C VAL A 85 15.54 2.13 -27.20
N ASP A 86 16.55 1.28 -27.08
CA ASP A 86 16.36 -0.16 -27.00
C ASP A 86 16.02 -0.64 -25.58
N ASN A 87 15.84 -1.96 -25.41
CA ASN A 87 15.51 -2.55 -24.12
C ASN A 87 16.60 -2.31 -23.05
N GLN A 88 17.88 -2.26 -23.46
CA GLN A 88 18.98 -2.00 -22.55
C GLN A 88 18.99 -0.53 -22.09
N GLY A 89 18.78 0.39 -23.02
CA GLY A 89 18.59 1.82 -22.73
C GLY A 89 17.40 2.06 -21.81
N PHE A 90 16.28 1.37 -22.03
CA PHE A 90 15.12 1.46 -21.14
C PHE A 90 15.42 0.98 -19.71
N ALA A 91 16.14 -0.14 -19.57
CA ALA A 91 16.56 -0.63 -18.27
C ALA A 91 17.49 0.37 -17.53
N ILE A 92 18.40 1.03 -18.27
CA ILE A 92 19.28 2.08 -17.73
C ILE A 92 18.44 3.28 -17.27
N ILE A 93 17.53 3.77 -18.11
CA ILE A 93 16.65 4.91 -17.80
C ILE A 93 15.83 4.62 -16.53
N ARG A 94 15.22 3.44 -16.43
CA ARG A 94 14.49 3.02 -15.21
C ARG A 94 15.37 3.04 -13.97
N SER A 95 16.59 2.51 -14.06
CA SER A 95 17.53 2.48 -12.94
C SER A 95 17.99 3.88 -12.52
N LYS A 96 18.13 4.80 -13.49
CA LYS A 96 18.41 6.21 -13.25
C LYS A 96 17.24 6.93 -12.60
N GLY A 97 16.01 6.62 -13.01
CA GLY A 97 14.79 7.07 -12.35
C GLY A 97 14.72 6.62 -10.90
N ASP A 98 15.02 5.34 -10.62
CA ASP A 98 15.12 4.82 -9.25
C ASP A 98 16.16 5.59 -8.43
N LYS A 99 17.35 5.82 -9.00
CA LYS A 99 18.39 6.61 -8.33
C LYS A 99 17.93 8.04 -8.04
N ALA A 100 17.21 8.67 -8.95
CA ALA A 100 16.68 10.02 -8.77
C ALA A 100 15.60 10.06 -7.68
N LEU A 101 14.69 9.08 -7.66
CA LEU A 101 13.56 9.04 -6.73
C LEU A 101 13.97 8.59 -5.31
N PHE A 102 14.89 7.63 -5.19
CA PHE A 102 15.24 6.99 -3.91
C PHE A 102 16.69 7.22 -3.47
N HIS A 103 17.49 8.02 -4.19
CA HIS A 103 18.93 8.16 -4.00
C HIS A 103 19.72 6.83 -4.09
N MET A 104 19.10 5.78 -4.62
CA MET A 104 19.65 4.43 -4.75
C MET A 104 19.21 3.85 -6.09
N ASP A 105 20.15 3.28 -6.83
CA ASP A 105 19.77 2.57 -8.06
C ASP A 105 18.96 1.30 -7.75
N THR A 106 18.35 0.71 -8.78
CA THR A 106 17.49 -0.47 -8.63
C THR A 106 18.19 -1.61 -7.89
N LYS A 107 19.49 -1.83 -8.12
CA LYS A 107 20.25 -2.92 -7.51
C LYS A 107 20.53 -2.67 -6.03
N MET A 108 20.86 -1.43 -5.67
CA MET A 108 21.01 -1.02 -4.28
C MET A 108 19.69 -1.12 -3.52
N LEU A 109 18.58 -0.70 -4.13
CA LEU A 109 17.25 -0.84 -3.53
C LEU A 109 16.87 -2.30 -3.30
N LYS A 110 17.07 -3.17 -4.30
CA LYS A 110 16.80 -4.61 -4.13
C LYS A 110 17.56 -5.20 -2.95
N ARG A 111 18.84 -4.86 -2.80
CA ARG A 111 19.66 -5.31 -1.65
C ARG A 111 19.16 -4.75 -0.32
N LYS A 112 18.77 -3.47 -0.29
CA LYS A 112 18.29 -2.82 0.93
C LYS A 112 16.95 -3.41 1.41
N LEU A 113 16.07 -3.74 0.46
CA LEU A 113 14.72 -4.25 0.71
C LEU A 113 14.63 -5.78 0.70
N ASP A 114 15.77 -6.48 0.64
CA ASP A 114 15.86 -7.95 0.55
C ASP A 114 15.04 -8.57 -0.59
N VAL A 115 15.02 -7.89 -1.74
CA VAL A 115 14.29 -8.33 -2.94
C VAL A 115 15.17 -9.28 -3.76
N PRO A 116 14.69 -10.49 -4.10
CA PRO A 116 15.41 -11.40 -4.98
C PRO A 116 15.70 -10.76 -6.35
N ASP A 117 16.89 -11.02 -6.90
CA ASP A 117 17.29 -10.46 -8.20
C ASP A 117 16.33 -10.87 -9.34
N SER A 118 15.71 -12.05 -9.25
CA SER A 118 14.71 -12.58 -10.20
C SER A 118 13.36 -11.86 -10.15
N ARG A 119 13.07 -11.11 -9.08
CA ARG A 119 11.78 -10.45 -8.88
C ARG A 119 11.84 -8.95 -9.24
N PRO A 120 10.75 -8.36 -9.74
CA PRO A 120 10.65 -6.91 -9.90
C PRO A 120 10.71 -6.17 -8.56
N LEU A 121 11.48 -5.07 -8.49
CA LEU A 121 11.55 -4.22 -7.30
C LEU A 121 10.17 -3.70 -6.88
N ALA A 122 9.33 -3.32 -7.85
CA ALA A 122 8.01 -2.75 -7.60
C ALA A 122 7.04 -3.71 -6.89
N ASP A 123 7.32 -5.02 -6.86
CA ASP A 123 6.50 -6.01 -6.15
C ASP A 123 6.64 -5.89 -4.62
N PHE A 124 7.67 -5.18 -4.14
CA PHE A 124 8.01 -5.04 -2.71
C PHE A 124 7.97 -3.58 -2.25
N LEU A 125 7.70 -2.64 -3.16
CA LEU A 125 7.60 -1.24 -2.82
C LEU A 125 6.25 -0.95 -2.14
N PRO A 126 6.21 -0.01 -1.18
CA PRO A 126 4.96 0.49 -0.62
C PRO A 126 4.14 1.21 -1.70
N THR A 127 2.81 1.25 -1.54
CA THR A 127 1.86 1.81 -2.53
C THR A 127 2.23 3.24 -2.96
N ILE A 128 2.68 4.08 -2.04
CA ILE A 128 3.08 5.46 -2.35
C ILE A 128 4.29 5.52 -3.28
N SER A 129 5.28 4.64 -3.08
CA SER A 129 6.48 4.57 -3.93
C SER A 129 6.14 4.02 -5.32
N ILE A 130 5.19 3.08 -5.42
CA ILE A 130 4.69 2.60 -6.71
C ILE A 130 4.01 3.74 -7.47
N LYS A 131 3.11 4.48 -6.82
CA LYS A 131 2.41 5.63 -7.42
C LYS A 131 3.36 6.76 -7.81
N ALA A 132 4.40 7.01 -7.03
CA ALA A 132 5.44 7.98 -7.35
C ALA A 132 6.20 7.60 -8.64
N LYS A 133 6.59 6.33 -8.78
CA LYS A 133 7.22 5.83 -10.00
C LYS A 133 6.28 5.91 -11.21
N ASP A 134 5.02 5.54 -11.02
CA ASP A 134 3.99 5.58 -12.06
C ASP A 134 3.81 7.00 -12.60
N PHE A 135 3.66 7.96 -11.69
CA PHE A 135 3.51 9.36 -12.06
C PHE A 135 4.74 9.91 -12.78
N ALA A 136 5.97 9.62 -12.31
CA ALA A 136 7.18 10.04 -12.98
C ALA A 136 7.33 9.41 -14.39
N ALA A 137 6.95 8.15 -14.54
CA ALA A 137 6.94 7.46 -15.84
C ALA A 137 5.91 8.06 -16.81
N GLU A 138 4.72 8.40 -16.31
CA GLU A 138 3.66 9.06 -17.09
C GLU A 138 4.10 10.46 -17.55
N MET A 139 4.65 11.27 -16.64
CA MET A 139 5.24 12.58 -16.98
C MET A 139 6.31 12.45 -18.07
N THR A 140 7.17 11.44 -17.97
CA THR A 140 8.21 11.20 -18.97
C THR A 140 7.61 10.85 -20.33
N SER A 141 6.60 9.98 -20.37
CA SER A 141 5.92 9.61 -21.61
C SER A 141 5.31 10.83 -22.32
N VAL A 142 4.64 11.70 -21.55
CA VAL A 142 4.05 12.95 -22.05
C VAL A 142 5.14 13.91 -22.55
N ASN A 143 6.18 14.15 -21.75
CA ASN A 143 7.21 15.13 -22.08
C ASN A 143 8.06 14.70 -23.27
N VAL A 144 8.36 13.40 -23.41
CA VAL A 144 9.09 12.88 -24.58
C VAL A 144 8.33 13.15 -25.86
N GLN A 145 7.01 12.98 -25.86
CA GLN A 145 6.17 13.26 -27.03
C GLN A 145 6.06 14.77 -27.30
N GLN A 146 5.77 15.57 -26.27
CA GLN A 146 5.55 17.01 -26.40
C GLN A 146 6.81 17.78 -26.80
N LYS A 147 7.96 17.41 -26.23
CA LYS A 147 9.27 18.05 -26.49
C LYS A 147 10.00 17.41 -27.67
N ASP A 148 9.37 16.42 -28.30
CA ASP A 148 9.91 15.65 -29.41
C ASP A 148 11.33 15.10 -29.15
N LEU A 149 11.52 14.46 -27.99
CA LEU A 149 12.83 13.96 -27.57
C LEU A 149 13.21 12.67 -28.32
N TYR A 150 14.49 12.54 -28.64
CA TYR A 150 15.08 11.37 -29.30
C TYR A 150 16.39 10.95 -28.65
N GLY A 151 16.65 9.63 -28.69
CA GLY A 151 17.87 9.03 -28.18
C GLY A 151 17.91 8.93 -26.66
N GLN A 152 18.73 7.99 -26.18
CA GLN A 152 18.76 7.61 -24.77
C GLN A 152 19.09 8.79 -23.83
N THR A 153 20.11 9.60 -24.13
CA THR A 153 20.58 10.64 -23.22
C THR A 153 19.53 11.72 -22.94
N ALA A 154 18.83 12.19 -23.98
CA ALA A 154 17.81 13.22 -23.82
C ALA A 154 16.63 12.72 -22.98
N ILE A 155 16.20 11.49 -23.25
CA ILE A 155 15.09 10.84 -22.54
C ILE A 155 15.50 10.47 -21.11
N GLU A 156 16.74 10.02 -20.89
CA GLU A 156 17.28 9.75 -19.56
C GLU A 156 17.24 10.99 -18.68
N ASN A 157 17.71 12.13 -19.19
CA ASN A 157 17.70 13.40 -18.45
C ASN A 157 16.26 13.81 -18.10
N GLU A 158 15.34 13.74 -19.07
CA GLU A 158 13.93 14.03 -18.83
C GLU A 158 13.32 13.12 -17.74
N HIS A 159 13.63 11.83 -17.80
CA HIS A 159 13.16 10.87 -16.81
C HIS A 159 13.73 11.14 -15.41
N VAL A 160 15.02 11.48 -15.33
CA VAL A 160 15.69 11.85 -14.09
C VAL A 160 15.06 13.10 -13.49
N ASP A 161 14.89 14.16 -14.28
CA ASP A 161 14.31 15.43 -13.83
C ASP A 161 12.88 15.24 -13.29
N ASN A 162 12.05 14.44 -13.99
CA ASN A 162 10.71 14.10 -13.53
C ASN A 162 10.73 13.33 -12.19
N ASN A 163 11.64 12.38 -12.02
CA ASN A 163 11.77 11.64 -10.75
C ASN A 163 12.30 12.52 -9.61
N VAL A 164 13.21 13.46 -9.89
CA VAL A 164 13.66 14.47 -8.90
C VAL A 164 12.47 15.34 -8.48
N ALA A 165 11.67 15.83 -9.42
CA ALA A 165 10.50 16.65 -9.09
C ALA A 165 9.49 15.90 -8.22
N VAL A 166 9.20 14.63 -8.53
CA VAL A 166 8.33 13.79 -7.71
C VAL A 166 8.94 13.55 -6.33
N ARG A 167 10.24 13.31 -6.24
CA ARG A 167 10.96 13.17 -4.96
C ARG A 167 10.84 14.42 -4.11
N ASP A 168 11.11 15.59 -4.68
CA ASP A 168 11.09 16.87 -3.96
C ASP A 168 9.69 17.15 -3.40
N MET A 169 8.64 16.80 -4.13
CA MET A 169 7.26 16.88 -3.64
C MET A 169 7.03 15.98 -2.42
N LEU A 170 7.53 14.75 -2.43
CA LEU A 170 7.40 13.81 -1.31
C LEU A 170 8.19 14.29 -0.09
N VAL A 171 9.45 14.67 -0.29
CA VAL A 171 10.34 15.16 0.77
C VAL A 171 9.82 16.45 1.39
N GLY A 172 9.27 17.35 0.58
CA GLY A 172 8.62 18.58 1.05
C GLY A 172 7.41 18.34 1.96
N ARG A 173 6.88 17.11 1.99
CA ARG A 173 5.80 16.68 2.90
C ARG A 173 6.28 15.72 3.99
N GLY A 174 7.59 15.58 4.18
CA GLY A 174 8.19 14.68 5.17
C GLY A 174 8.14 13.20 4.78
N ILE A 175 7.88 12.88 3.51
CA ILE A 175 7.87 11.51 2.99
C ILE A 175 9.21 11.28 2.29
N PHE A 176 10.05 10.44 2.89
CA PHE A 176 11.37 10.08 2.35
C PHE A 176 11.29 8.68 1.72
N PRO A 177 11.18 8.56 0.37
CA PRO A 177 10.86 7.29 -0.29
C PRO A 177 11.82 6.15 0.05
N GLU A 178 13.09 6.47 0.26
CA GLU A 178 14.14 5.53 0.60
C GLU A 178 14.10 5.05 2.05
N GLN A 179 13.37 5.71 2.94
CA GLN A 179 13.26 5.35 4.35
C GLN A 179 12.03 4.47 4.64
N ILE A 180 11.12 4.34 3.69
CA ILE A 180 9.92 3.52 3.85
C ILE A 180 10.32 2.03 3.77
N PRO A 181 9.89 1.20 4.74
CA PRO A 181 10.21 -0.23 4.73
C PRO A 181 9.58 -0.94 3.51
N ALA A 182 10.15 -2.09 3.17
CA ALA A 182 9.58 -2.98 2.16
C ALA A 182 8.23 -3.53 2.62
N ASN A 183 7.34 -3.76 1.68
CA ASN A 183 6.15 -4.60 1.88
C ASN A 183 6.48 -6.05 1.52
N GLU A 184 5.64 -6.98 1.99
CA GLU A 184 5.65 -8.35 1.50
C GLU A 184 5.43 -8.40 -0.01
N ASP A 185 5.97 -9.44 -0.62
CA ASP A 185 5.79 -9.72 -2.03
C ASP A 185 4.29 -9.73 -2.38
N ILE A 186 3.90 -8.90 -3.36
CA ILE A 186 2.51 -8.84 -3.85
C ILE A 186 1.97 -10.23 -4.25
N ALA A 187 2.82 -11.14 -4.75
CA ALA A 187 2.40 -12.49 -5.12
C ALA A 187 2.12 -13.40 -3.91
N ALA A 188 2.71 -13.13 -2.74
CA ALA A 188 2.47 -13.92 -1.53
C ALA A 188 1.09 -13.64 -0.92
N GLY A 189 0.59 -12.40 -1.04
CA GLY A 189 -0.69 -11.98 -0.46
C GLY A 189 -1.95 -12.45 -1.21
N VAL A 190 -1.83 -12.96 -2.44
CA VAL A 190 -2.98 -13.42 -3.24
C VAL A 190 -3.47 -14.81 -2.84
N PHE A 191 -2.65 -15.59 -2.13
CA PHE A 191 -2.92 -16.99 -1.78
C PHE A 191 -3.30 -17.24 -0.30
N LEU A 192 -3.57 -16.18 0.48
CA LEU A 192 -4.03 -16.25 1.88
C LEU A 192 -5.34 -15.48 2.14
#